data_AF-N1WCU1-F1
#
_entry.id   AF-N1WCU1-F1
#
_cell.length_a   1.000
_cell.length_b   1.000
_cell.length_c   1.000
_cell.angle_alpha   90.00
_cell.angle_beta   90.00
_cell.angle_gamma   90.00
#
_symmetry.space_group_name_H-M   'P 1'
#
loop_
_entity.id
_entity.type
_entity.pdbx_description
1 polymer ?
#
loop_
_entity_poly.entity_id
_entity_poly.type
_entity_poly.pdbx_seq_one_letter_code
_entity_poly.pdbx_strand_id
1 'polypeptide(L)'
;MTGVKSGNTYSSAREFFAADLIAYTGITKDFGLLFLGNQMIPNDVTDSRLPFNLACLYSIQGDKEEALHYTTIALRLGKSPRDFLTDPDFDRFKKDADFIRIMRGGSVSSSSLNPSK
;
A
#
# COMPACT_ATOMS: atom_id res chain seq x y z
N MET A 1 20.29 5.52 -6.26
CA MET A 1 20.96 6.84 -6.16
C MET A 1 22.06 6.73 -5.10
N THR A 2 23.18 7.43 -5.24
CA THR A 2 24.29 7.37 -4.27
C THR A 2 24.55 8.77 -3.71
N GLY A 3 24.81 8.89 -2.40
CA GLY A 3 25.08 10.17 -1.77
C GLY A 3 26.39 10.77 -2.26
N VAL A 4 26.36 12.01 -2.75
CA VAL A 4 27.53 12.69 -3.33
C VAL A 4 28.69 12.82 -2.35
N LYS A 5 28.41 13.05 -1.05
CA LYS A 5 29.43 13.15 0.00
C LYS A 5 29.63 11.88 0.82
N SER A 6 28.57 11.11 1.06
CA SER A 6 28.62 9.93 1.93
C SER A 6 29.00 8.64 1.20
N GLY A 7 28.85 8.58 -0.12
CA GLY A 7 29.03 7.34 -0.89
C GLY A 7 27.96 6.28 -0.61
N ASN A 8 26.99 6.57 0.28
CA ASN A 8 25.94 5.62 0.65
C ASN A 8 25.00 5.35 -0.52
N THR A 9 24.69 4.08 -0.74
CA THR A 9 23.67 3.66 -1.71
C THR A 9 22.28 3.85 -1.11
N TYR A 10 21.48 4.69 -1.75
CA TYR A 10 20.10 5.01 -1.43
C TYR A 10 19.14 4.32 -2.40
N SER A 11 19.45 3.10 -2.83
CA SER A 11 18.66 2.35 -3.83
C SER A 11 17.17 2.25 -3.45
N SER A 12 16.89 2.12 -2.16
CA SER A 12 15.54 2.03 -1.59
C SER A 12 15.03 3.33 -0.97
N ALA A 13 15.84 4.39 -0.85
CA ALA A 13 15.46 5.60 -0.10
C ALA A 13 14.26 6.32 -0.68
N ARG A 14 14.06 6.20 -2.00
CA ARG A 14 12.87 6.71 -2.69
C ARG A 14 11.60 6.02 -2.17
N GLU A 15 11.61 4.70 -2.04
CA GLU A 15 10.49 3.92 -1.50
C GLU A 15 10.26 4.21 -0.01
N PHE A 16 11.34 4.32 0.78
CA PHE A 16 11.25 4.73 2.19
C PHE A 16 10.53 6.07 2.33
N PHE A 17 11.00 7.08 1.60
CA PHE A 17 10.46 8.43 1.71
C PHE A 17 9.03 8.53 1.18
N ALA A 18 8.70 7.82 0.08
CA ALA A 18 7.32 7.71 -0.40
C ALA A 18 6.41 7.07 0.64
N ALA A 19 6.84 5.96 1.26
CA ALA A 19 6.06 5.26 2.28
C ALA A 19 5.78 6.14 3.50
N ASP A 20 6.79 6.86 3.99
CA ASP A 20 6.67 7.77 5.13
C ASP A 20 5.73 8.94 4.82
N LEU A 21 5.82 9.51 3.61
CA LEU A 21 4.96 10.61 3.20
C LEU A 21 3.49 10.18 3.05
N ILE A 22 3.24 8.99 2.51
CA ILE A 22 1.89 8.41 2.39
C ILE A 22 1.30 8.14 3.77
N ALA A 23 2.07 7.55 4.68
CA ALA A 23 1.64 7.31 6.06
C ALA A 23 1.34 8.63 6.78
N TYR A 24 2.25 9.61 6.70
CA TYR A 24 2.05 10.94 7.28
C TYR A 24 0.74 11.56 6.80
N THR A 25 0.50 11.54 5.50
CA THR A 25 -0.71 12.07 4.88
C THR A 25 -1.98 11.37 5.39
N GLY A 26 -1.94 10.03 5.53
CA GLY A 26 -3.05 9.25 6.08
C GLY A 26 -3.36 9.59 7.54
N ILE A 27 -2.32 9.84 8.35
CA ILE A 27 -2.42 10.19 9.77
C ILE A 27 -2.94 11.62 9.95
N THR A 28 -2.35 12.59 9.26
CA THR A 28 -2.68 14.02 9.42
C THR A 28 -3.89 14.46 8.62
N LYS A 29 -4.34 13.63 7.66
CA LYS A 29 -5.34 13.98 6.65
C LYS A 29 -4.91 15.13 5.74
N ASP A 30 -3.61 15.44 5.68
CA ASP A 30 -3.06 16.44 4.77
C ASP A 30 -2.82 15.84 3.38
N PHE A 31 -3.90 15.66 2.63
CA PHE A 31 -3.86 15.08 1.28
C PHE A 31 -3.15 15.97 0.25
N GLY A 32 -2.81 17.23 0.60
CA GLY A 32 -2.07 18.14 -0.26
C GLY A 32 -0.66 17.65 -0.60
N LEU A 33 -0.11 16.72 0.18
CA LEU A 33 1.22 16.15 -0.03
C LEU A 33 1.23 14.85 -0.83
N LEU A 34 0.06 14.26 -1.13
CA LEU A 34 -0.02 12.98 -1.85
C LEU A 34 0.64 13.04 -3.23
N PHE A 35 0.60 14.18 -3.92
CA PHE A 35 1.18 14.30 -5.25
C PHE A 35 2.69 13.99 -5.24
N LEU A 36 3.41 14.41 -4.19
CA LEU A 36 4.84 14.11 -4.04
C LEU A 36 5.04 12.61 -3.83
N GLY A 37 4.24 12.00 -2.94
CA GLY A 37 4.29 10.56 -2.67
C GLY A 37 4.10 9.75 -3.96
N ASN A 38 3.06 10.09 -4.73
CA ASN A 38 2.73 9.42 -5.99
C ASN A 38 3.83 9.55 -7.05
N GLN A 39 4.47 10.72 -7.17
CA GLN A 39 5.61 10.90 -8.08
C GLN A 39 6.82 10.04 -7.69
N MET A 40 6.89 9.60 -6.43
CA MET A 40 8.01 8.84 -5.91
C MET A 40 7.77 7.33 -5.89
N ILE A 41 6.58 6.84 -6.20
CA ILE A 41 6.33 5.40 -6.35
C ILE A 41 7.15 4.88 -7.55
N PRO A 42 8.06 3.91 -7.38
CA PRO A 42 8.76 3.30 -8.49
C PRO A 42 7.85 2.32 -9.24
N ASN A 43 8.17 2.03 -10.50
CA ASN A 43 7.46 1.00 -11.27
C ASN A 43 7.59 -0.39 -10.62
N ASP A 44 8.81 -0.70 -10.15
CA ASP A 44 9.12 -1.94 -9.45
C ASP A 44 9.31 -1.64 -7.96
N VAL A 45 8.31 -1.97 -7.16
CA VAL A 45 8.34 -1.81 -5.71
C VAL A 45 8.99 -3.03 -5.08
N THR A 46 9.97 -2.81 -4.21
CA THR A 46 10.76 -3.89 -3.58
C THR A 46 10.53 -4.00 -2.08
N ASP A 47 10.06 -2.94 -1.43
CA ASP A 47 9.78 -2.88 -0.01
C ASP A 47 8.28 -2.95 0.26
N SER A 48 7.85 -3.91 1.08
CA SER A 48 6.44 -4.14 1.40
C SER A 48 5.76 -3.01 2.20
N ARG A 49 6.53 -2.07 2.77
CA ARG A 49 5.99 -0.95 3.55
C ARG A 49 5.26 0.08 2.69
N LEU A 50 5.79 0.42 1.51
CA LEU A 50 5.14 1.33 0.57
C LEU A 50 3.73 0.84 0.16
N PRO A 51 3.57 -0.39 -0.37
CA PRO A 51 2.26 -0.91 -0.74
C PRO A 51 1.38 -1.17 0.48
N PHE A 52 1.94 -1.50 1.64
CA PHE A 52 1.13 -1.58 2.86
C PHE A 52 0.50 -0.23 3.23
N ASN A 53 1.29 0.86 3.22
CA ASN A 53 0.79 2.19 3.53
C ASN A 53 -0.19 2.72 2.47
N LEU A 54 0.00 2.37 1.19
CA LEU A 54 -0.97 2.65 0.13
C LEU A 54 -2.28 1.90 0.38
N ALA A 55 -2.21 0.61 0.76
CA ALA A 55 -3.40 -0.16 1.10
C ALA A 55 -4.16 0.44 2.30
N CYS A 56 -3.45 0.91 3.34
CA CYS A 56 -4.04 1.65 4.46
C CYS A 56 -4.75 2.93 3.98
N LEU A 57 -4.05 3.75 3.18
CA LEU A 57 -4.58 5.00 2.64
C LEU A 57 -5.89 4.78 1.86
N TYR A 58 -5.88 3.85 0.89
CA TYR A 58 -7.06 3.54 0.08
C TYR A 58 -8.16 2.87 0.90
N SER A 59 -7.81 2.11 1.94
CA SER A 59 -8.80 1.58 2.87
C SER A 59 -9.50 2.67 3.65
N ILE A 60 -8.78 3.67 4.16
CA ILE A 60 -9.37 4.85 4.81
C ILE A 60 -10.30 5.59 3.83
N GLN A 61 -9.88 5.76 2.57
CA GLN A 61 -10.67 6.44 1.54
C GLN A 61 -11.87 5.62 1.05
N GLY A 62 -11.86 4.30 1.25
CA GLY A 62 -12.93 3.40 0.81
C GLY A 62 -12.80 2.93 -0.63
N ASP A 63 -11.65 3.17 -1.24
CA ASP A 63 -11.33 2.65 -2.55
C ASP A 63 -10.95 1.17 -2.43
N LYS A 64 -11.95 0.30 -2.65
CA LYS A 64 -11.77 -1.15 -2.53
C LYS A 64 -10.77 -1.68 -3.55
N GLU A 65 -10.81 -1.20 -4.79
CA GLU A 65 -10.00 -1.74 -5.87
C GLU A 65 -8.50 -1.52 -5.57
N GLU A 66 -8.14 -0.28 -5.28
CA GLU A 66 -6.76 0.10 -4.96
C GLU A 66 -6.30 -0.51 -3.63
N ALA A 67 -7.17 -0.56 -2.61
CA ALA A 67 -6.82 -1.21 -1.35
C ALA A 67 -6.44 -2.68 -1.55
N LEU A 68 -7.25 -3.46 -2.29
CA LEU A 68 -6.98 -4.87 -2.55
C LEU A 68 -5.76 -5.07 -3.47
N HIS A 69 -5.55 -4.18 -4.44
CA HIS A 69 -4.37 -4.18 -5.30
C HIS A 69 -3.09 -4.08 -4.47
N TYR A 70 -2.97 -3.05 -3.63
CA TYR A 70 -1.77 -2.82 -2.83
C TYR A 70 -1.62 -3.82 -1.67
N THR A 71 -2.71 -4.31 -1.08
CA THR A 71 -2.67 -5.44 -0.14
C THR A 71 -2.01 -6.66 -0.80
N THR A 72 -2.38 -6.97 -2.04
CA THR A 72 -1.81 -8.12 -2.76
C THR A 72 -0.31 -7.95 -3.01
N ILE A 73 0.13 -6.75 -3.40
CA ILE A 73 1.57 -6.45 -3.61
C ILE A 73 2.35 -6.58 -2.29
N ALA A 74 1.84 -5.99 -1.22
CA ALA A 74 2.51 -6.03 0.09
C ALA A 74 2.64 -7.47 0.62
N LEU A 75 1.61 -8.31 0.46
CA LEU A 75 1.68 -9.74 0.80
C LEU A 75 2.73 -10.49 -0.03
N ARG A 76 2.80 -10.24 -1.35
CA ARG A 76 3.83 -10.84 -2.23
C ARG A 76 5.25 -10.45 -1.81
N LEU A 77 5.42 -9.25 -1.28
CA LEU A 77 6.69 -8.75 -0.73
C LEU A 77 6.93 -9.15 0.75
N GLY A 78 6.12 -10.07 1.29
CA GLY A 78 6.36 -10.68 2.60
C GLY A 78 5.68 -9.99 3.79
N LYS A 79 4.80 -9.01 3.57
CA LYS A 79 3.95 -8.48 4.66
C LYS A 79 3.05 -9.60 5.20
N SER A 80 2.82 -9.63 6.51
CA SER A 80 2.01 -10.70 7.10
C SER A 80 0.51 -10.40 6.91
N PRO A 81 -0.33 -11.40 6.56
CA PRO A 81 -1.80 -11.24 6.62
C PRO A 81 -2.30 -10.72 7.97
N ARG A 82 -1.60 -11.08 9.06
CA ARG A 82 -1.94 -10.60 10.40
C ARG A 82 -1.91 -9.08 10.49
N ASP A 83 -0.95 -8.43 9.83
CA ASP A 83 -0.80 -6.97 9.89
C ASP A 83 -2.08 -6.28 9.39
N PHE A 84 -2.64 -6.74 8.27
CA PHE A 84 -3.90 -6.22 7.72
C PHE A 84 -5.12 -6.57 8.57
N LEU A 85 -5.16 -7.78 9.14
CA LEU A 85 -6.30 -8.23 9.96
C LEU A 85 -6.38 -7.49 11.30
N THR A 86 -5.25 -7.04 11.85
CA THR A 86 -5.20 -6.31 13.12
C THR A 86 -5.25 -4.80 12.95
N ASP A 87 -4.86 -4.27 11.80
CA ASP A 87 -4.86 -2.83 11.54
C ASP A 87 -6.30 -2.27 11.41
N PRO A 88 -6.65 -1.21 12.17
CA PRO A 88 -7.98 -0.58 12.10
C PRO A 88 -8.33 0.02 10.75
N ASP A 89 -7.36 0.41 9.92
CA ASP A 89 -7.61 1.05 8.63
C ASP A 89 -8.40 0.12 7.69
N PHE A 90 -8.28 -1.20 7.88
CA PHE A 90 -8.96 -2.22 7.10
C PHE A 90 -10.30 -2.68 7.70
N ASP A 91 -10.79 -2.10 8.80
CA ASP A 91 -12.00 -2.56 9.49
C ASP A 91 -13.21 -2.71 8.55
N ARG A 92 -13.34 -1.80 7.57
CA ARG A 92 -14.41 -1.85 6.56
C ARG A 92 -14.33 -3.04 5.61
N PHE A 93 -13.16 -3.65 5.45
CA PHE A 93 -12.90 -4.76 4.54
C PHE A 93 -12.73 -6.11 5.22
N LYS A 94 -12.62 -6.17 6.56
CA LYS A 94 -12.42 -7.44 7.29
C LYS A 94 -13.50 -8.51 7.05
N LYS A 95 -14.69 -8.09 6.60
CA LYS A 95 -15.80 -8.99 6.22
C LYS A 95 -16.00 -9.12 4.70
N ASP A 96 -15.23 -8.40 3.90
CA ASP A 96 -15.32 -8.45 2.45
C ASP A 96 -14.76 -9.78 1.91
N ALA A 97 -15.48 -10.40 0.98
CA ALA A 97 -15.14 -11.72 0.47
C ALA A 97 -13.80 -11.74 -0.28
N ASP A 98 -13.48 -10.66 -1.01
CA ASP A 98 -12.22 -10.57 -1.75
C ASP A 98 -11.05 -10.35 -0.80
N PHE A 99 -11.22 -9.48 0.20
CA PHE A 99 -10.21 -9.27 1.24
C PHE A 99 -9.92 -10.56 2.01
N ILE A 100 -10.96 -11.30 2.45
CA ILE A 100 -10.80 -12.59 3.13
C ILE A 100 -10.08 -13.60 2.24
N ARG A 101 -10.39 -13.64 0.94
CA ARG A 101 -9.72 -14.52 -0.02
C ARG A 101 -8.23 -14.20 -0.13
N ILE A 102 -7.87 -12.93 -0.27
CA ILE A 102 -6.46 -12.49 -0.34
C ILE A 102 -5.71 -12.87 0.94
N MET A 103 -6.30 -12.64 2.12
CA MET A 103 -5.68 -12.99 3.41
C MET A 103 -5.40 -14.49 3.58
N ARG A 104 -6.15 -15.34 2.87
CA ARG A 104 -5.96 -16.80 2.86
C ARG A 104 -4.98 -17.29 1.78
N GLY A 105 -4.35 -16.38 1.04
CA GLY A 105 -3.44 -16.70 -0.06
C GLY A 105 -4.15 -17.01 -1.39
N GLY A 106 -5.43 -16.72 -1.52
CA GLY A 106 -6.14 -16.80 -2.79
C GLY A 106 -5.86 -15.59 -3.68
N SER A 107 -5.84 -15.77 -5.01
CA SER A 107 -5.76 -14.68 -5.98
C SER A 107 -7.14 -14.10 -6.28
N VAL A 108 -7.22 -12.77 -6.45
CA VAL A 108 -8.44 -12.07 -6.92
C VAL A 108 -8.54 -12.18 -8.43
N SER A 109 -9.70 -12.57 -8.95
CA SER A 109 -9.96 -12.58 -10.40
C SER A 109 -10.33 -11.17 -10.84
N SER A 110 -9.87 -10.74 -12.02
CA SER A 110 -10.12 -9.40 -12.58
C SER A 110 -11.60 -9.04 -12.71
N SER A 111 -12.50 -10.03 -12.73
CA SER A 111 -13.95 -9.84 -12.72
C SER A 111 -14.53 -9.40 -11.37
N SER A 112 -13.78 -9.52 -10.26
CA SER A 112 -14.20 -9.10 -8.91
C SER A 112 -13.87 -7.64 -8.60
N LEU A 113 -12.99 -7.01 -9.38
CA LEU A 113 -12.52 -5.63 -9.19
C LEU A 113 -13.44 -4.59 -9.84
N ASN A 114 -14.38 -5.01 -10.69
CA ASN A 114 -15.39 -4.14 -11.29
C ASN A 114 -16.81 -4.59 -10.90
N PRO A 115 -17.43 -4.03 -9.86
CA PRO A 115 -18.88 -3.96 -9.84
C PRO A 115 -19.32 -2.93 -10.88
N SER A 116 -20.12 -3.41 -11.82
CA SER A 116 -20.76 -2.64 -12.90
C SER A 116 -21.22 -1.25 -12.47
N LYS A 117 -20.90 -0.28 -13.34
CA LYS A 117 -21.48 1.06 -13.55
C LYS A 117 -22.81 1.38 -12.85
#